data_AF-A0AAU2K0E8-F1
#
_entry.id   AF-A0AAU2K0E8-F1
#
_cell.length_a   1.000
_cell.length_b   1.000
_cell.length_c   1.000
_cell.angle_alpha   90.00
_cell.angle_beta   90.00
_cell.angle_gamma   90.00
#
_symmetry.space_group_name_H-M   'P 1'
#
loop_
_entity.id
_entity.type
_entity.pdbx_description
1 polymer ?
#
loop_
_entity_poly.entity_id
_entity_poly.type
_entity_poly.pdbx_seq_one_letter_code
_entity_poly.pdbx_strand_id
1 'polypeptide(L)'
;MELPTTAGPGLVEHLAAGGHEVFLDLKLFEIPNSVADAVRAAGAPGATMVTVRAMGGAGIMAAAVAAVAPARDFPRLRGSSR
;
A
#
# COMPACT_ATOMS: atom_id res chain seq x y z
N MET A 1 -6.74 11.32 0.71
CA MET A 1 -5.83 12.23 -0.01
C MET A 1 -4.91 11.37 -0.87
N GLU A 2 -4.66 11.74 -2.12
CA GLU A 2 -3.68 11.04 -2.98
C GLU A 2 -2.31 11.71 -2.86
N LEU A 3 -1.26 10.90 -2.76
CA LEU A 3 0.11 11.39 -2.60
C LEU A 3 0.86 11.38 -3.93
N PRO A 4 1.43 12.52 -4.36
CA PRO A 4 2.28 12.57 -5.53
C PRO A 4 3.52 11.69 -5.32
N THR A 5 4.01 11.03 -6.37
CA THR A 5 5.22 10.18 -6.31
C THR A 5 6.49 10.95 -5.90
N THR A 6 6.47 12.29 -6.00
CA THR A 6 7.55 13.19 -5.56
C THR A 6 7.50 13.50 -4.06
N ALA A 7 6.39 13.23 -3.39
CA ALA A 7 6.31 13.35 -1.95
C ALA A 7 7.10 12.20 -1.31
N GLY A 8 8.12 12.56 -0.53
CA GLY A 8 8.87 11.59 0.26
C GLY A 8 8.04 11.01 1.41
N PRO A 9 8.56 9.95 2.07
CA PRO A 9 7.88 9.27 3.17
C PRO A 9 7.48 10.21 4.32
N GLY A 10 8.19 11.32 4.54
CA GLY A 10 7.85 12.30 5.56
C GLY A 10 6.46 12.95 5.41
N LEU A 11 5.90 13.04 4.19
CA LEU A 11 4.52 13.53 4.03
C LEU A 11 3.50 12.49 4.50
N VAL A 12 3.75 11.20 4.28
CA VAL A 12 2.88 10.12 4.78
C VAL A 12 2.88 10.14 6.31
N GLU A 13 4.05 10.23 6.92
CA GLU A 13 4.20 10.29 8.38
C GLU A 13 3.47 11.50 8.96
N HIS A 14 3.63 12.68 8.33
CA HIS A 14 2.94 13.90 8.77
C HIS A 14 1.42 13.78 8.71
N LEU A 15 0.88 13.23 7.62
CA LEU A 15 -0.56 13.04 7.46
C LEU A 15 -1.11 12.00 8.43
N ALA A 16 -0.40 10.88 8.60
CA ALA A 16 -0.76 9.84 9.56
C ALA A 16 -0.73 10.36 11.01
N ALA A 17 0.29 11.15 11.38
CA ALA A 17 0.38 11.80 12.68
C ALA A 17 -0.75 12.83 12.91
N GLY A 18 -1.28 13.43 11.84
CA GLY A 18 -2.48 14.27 11.86
C GLY A 18 -3.81 13.51 11.97
N GLY A 19 -3.78 12.17 12.02
CA GLY A 19 -4.98 11.33 12.09
C GLY A 19 -5.70 11.14 10.76
N HIS A 20 -5.04 11.43 9.63
CA HIS A 20 -5.61 11.21 8.30
C HIS A 20 -5.38 9.78 7.82
N GLU A 21 -6.40 9.22 7.16
CA GLU A 21 -6.23 8.00 6.37
C GLU A 21 -5.44 8.33 5.08
N VAL A 22 -4.32 7.63 4.89
CA VAL A 22 -3.44 7.83 3.75
C VAL A 22 -3.59 6.70 2.75
N PHE A 23 -3.87 7.06 1.49
CA PHE A 23 -3.98 6.15 0.36
C PHE A 23 -2.81 6.36 -0.61
N LEU A 24 -2.03 5.31 -0.83
CA LEU A 24 -0.88 5.29 -1.73
C LEU A 24 -1.21 4.58 -3.04
N ASP A 25 -1.45 5.34 -4.11
CA ASP A 25 -1.74 4.79 -5.42
C ASP A 25 -0.47 4.44 -6.23
N LEU A 26 0.34 3.50 -5.71
CA LEU A 26 1.63 3.09 -6.28
C LEU A 26 1.54 2.13 -7.46
N LYS A 27 0.39 1.47 -7.64
CA LYS A 27 0.11 0.49 -8.70
C LYS A 27 1.19 -0.59 -8.81
N LEU A 28 1.56 -1.18 -7.67
CA LEU A 28 2.67 -2.14 -7.55
C LEU A 28 2.55 -3.28 -8.58
N PHE A 29 3.63 -3.55 -9.31
CA PHE A 29 3.69 -4.57 -10.34
C PHE A 29 5.11 -5.18 -10.39
N GLU A 30 5.31 -6.23 -9.60
CA GLU A 30 6.60 -6.91 -9.38
C GLU A 30 6.35 -8.36 -8.93
N ILE A 31 7.35 -9.23 -8.84
CA ILE A 31 7.25 -10.59 -8.31
C ILE A 31 6.72 -10.61 -6.86
N PRO A 32 6.15 -11.74 -6.38
CA PRO A 32 5.43 -11.79 -5.12
C PRO A 32 6.19 -11.28 -3.89
N ASN A 33 7.48 -11.62 -3.77
CA ASN A 33 8.27 -11.20 -2.61
C ASN A 33 8.47 -9.68 -2.56
N SER A 34 8.85 -9.06 -3.68
CA SER A 34 9.09 -7.62 -3.69
C SER A 34 7.80 -6.83 -3.56
N VAL A 35 6.66 -7.34 -4.03
CA VAL A 35 5.35 -6.73 -3.75
C VAL A 35 5.04 -6.78 -2.26
N ALA A 36 5.30 -7.90 -1.59
CA ALA A 36 5.12 -7.98 -0.15
C ALA A 36 6.01 -6.96 0.60
N ASP A 37 7.27 -6.81 0.19
CA ASP A 37 8.20 -5.84 0.79
C ASP A 37 7.77 -4.39 0.51
N ALA A 38 7.31 -4.09 -0.70
CA ALA A 38 6.78 -2.78 -1.04
C ALA A 38 5.50 -2.43 -0.27
N VAL A 39 4.60 -3.41 -0.04
CA VAL A 39 3.41 -3.22 0.80
C VAL A 39 3.79 -2.92 2.25
N ARG A 40 4.78 -3.62 2.81
CA ARG A 40 5.29 -3.32 4.16
C ARG A 40 5.92 -1.94 4.25
N ALA A 41 6.73 -1.57 3.25
CA ALA A 41 7.37 -0.27 3.18
C ALA A 41 6.34 0.88 3.05
N ALA A 42 5.26 0.66 2.30
CA ALA A 42 4.15 1.60 2.21
C ALA A 42 3.42 1.79 3.54
N GLY A 43 3.20 0.70 4.30
CA GLY A 43 2.54 0.74 5.60
C GLY A 43 3.39 1.32 6.73
N ALA A 44 4.72 1.17 6.68
CA ALA A 44 5.64 1.63 7.73
C ALA A 44 5.48 3.11 8.16
N PRO A 45 5.37 4.09 7.23
CA PRO A 45 5.12 5.49 7.59
C PRO A 45 3.67 5.81 7.95
N GLY A 46 2.75 4.82 7.93
CA GLY A 46 1.34 5.00 8.32
C GLY A 46 0.34 5.00 7.18
N ALA A 47 0.70 4.53 5.97
CA ALA A 47 -0.29 4.37 4.91
C ALA A 47 -1.29 3.27 5.28
N THR A 48 -2.56 3.60 5.08
CA THR A 48 -3.69 2.73 5.41
C THR A 48 -4.12 1.88 4.21
N MET A 49 -3.79 2.30 2.98
CA MET A 49 -4.20 1.61 1.76
C MET A 49 -3.15 1.79 0.65
N VAL A 50 -2.96 0.76 -0.18
CA VAL A 50 -2.04 0.78 -1.34
C VAL A 50 -2.64 0.05 -2.54
N THR A 51 -2.32 0.48 -3.76
CA THR A 51 -2.75 -0.21 -4.99
C THR A 51 -1.74 -1.23 -5.51
N VAL A 52 -2.25 -2.39 -5.93
CA VAL A 52 -1.48 -3.46 -6.58
C VAL A 52 -2.15 -3.81 -7.90
N ARG A 53 -1.36 -4.06 -8.94
CA ARG A 53 -1.86 -4.31 -10.29
C ARG A 53 -2.33 -5.75 -10.43
N ALA A 54 -3.65 -5.93 -10.60
CA ALA A 54 -4.27 -7.25 -10.70
C ALA A 54 -3.73 -8.13 -11.85
N MET A 55 -3.19 -7.53 -12.92
CA MET A 55 -2.59 -8.26 -14.04
C MET A 55 -1.34 -9.08 -13.65
N GLY A 56 -0.78 -8.88 -12.45
CA GLY A 56 0.25 -9.74 -11.89
C GLY A 56 -0.25 -11.14 -11.48
N GLY A 57 -1.56 -11.37 -11.46
CA GLY A 57 -2.15 -12.67 -11.13
C GLY A 57 -2.21 -12.96 -9.62
N ALA A 58 -2.81 -14.11 -9.30
CA ALA A 58 -3.22 -14.44 -7.94
C ALA A 58 -2.05 -14.53 -6.94
N GLY A 59 -0.87 -14.97 -7.37
CA GLY A 59 0.30 -15.07 -6.49
C GLY A 59 0.77 -13.72 -5.96
N ILE A 60 0.81 -12.70 -6.82
CA ILE A 60 1.17 -11.32 -6.45
C ILE A 60 0.11 -10.74 -5.52
N MET A 61 -1.17 -10.93 -5.84
CA MET A 61 -2.27 -10.44 -5.01
C MET A 61 -2.30 -11.09 -3.63
N ALA A 62 -2.06 -12.40 -3.55
CA ALA A 62 -1.97 -13.13 -2.28
C ALA A 62 -0.80 -12.65 -1.43
N ALA A 63 0.37 -12.42 -2.03
CA ALA A 63 1.52 -11.88 -1.32
C ALA A 63 1.28 -10.46 -0.80
N ALA A 64 0.63 -9.61 -1.61
CA ALA A 64 0.22 -8.27 -1.17
C ALA A 64 -0.72 -8.33 0.04
N VAL A 65 -1.76 -9.17 0.00
CA VAL A 65 -2.71 -9.33 1.11
C VAL A 65 -2.04 -9.91 2.35
N ALA A 66 -1.19 -10.94 2.18
CA ALA A 66 -0.47 -11.56 3.30
C ALA A 66 0.54 -10.61 3.96
N ALA A 67 1.08 -9.65 3.21
CA ALA A 67 1.94 -8.61 3.75
C ALA A 67 1.19 -7.59 4.63
N VAL A 68 -0.13 -7.49 4.47
CA VAL A 68 -1.03 -6.74 5.35
C VAL A 68 -1.41 -7.62 6.57
N ALA A 69 -0.43 -7.93 7.41
CA ALA A 69 -0.65 -8.53 8.74
C ALA A 69 -0.89 -7.41 9.79
N PRO A 70 -1.45 -7.66 11.00
CA PRO A 70 -2.27 -6.70 11.74
C PRO A 70 -1.46 -5.60 12.43
N ALA A 71 -0.79 -4.77 11.64
CA ALA A 71 -0.35 -3.45 12.04
C ALA A 71 -1.62 -2.58 12.10
N ARG A 72 -2.23 -2.48 13.29
CA ARG A 72 -3.24 -1.49 13.71
C ARG A 72 -4.21 -1.06 12.59
N ASP A 73 -5.41 -1.64 12.58
CA ASP A 73 -6.54 -1.17 11.75
C ASP A 73 -6.15 -0.79 10.30
N PHE A 74 -5.65 -1.75 9.51
CA PHE A 74 -5.47 -1.57 8.07
C PHE A 74 -6.85 -1.55 7.36
N PRO A 75 -7.33 -0.43 6.79
CA PRO A 75 -8.61 -0.38 6.10
C PRO A 75 -8.47 -0.84 4.64
N ARG A 76 -9.04 -2.01 4.37
CA ARG A 76 -9.56 -2.53 3.08
C ARG A 76 -8.70 -2.31 1.81
N LEU A 77 -8.10 -3.40 1.33
CA LEU A 77 -7.59 -3.53 -0.03
C LEU A 77 -8.75 -3.47 -1.06
N ARG A 78 -8.67 -2.60 -2.07
CA ARG A 78 -9.60 -2.61 -3.22
C ARG A 78 -8.86 -2.92 -4.52
N GLY A 79 -9.28 -3.98 -5.22
CA GLY A 79 -8.83 -4.29 -6.57
C GLY A 79 -9.61 -3.48 -7.59
N SER A 80 -8.93 -2.75 -8.47
CA SER A 80 -9.59 -2.10 -9.62
C SER A 80 -9.48 -2.99 -10.86
N SER A 81 -10.61 -3.56 -11.30
CA SER A 81 -10.78 -4.05 -12.69
C SER A 81 -11.20 -2.87 -13.57
N ARG A 82 -10.59 -2.74 -14.75
CA ARG A 82 -11.21 -1.98 -15.84
C ARG A 82 -12.38 -2.76 -16.40
#